data_AF-A0A202B5Y5-F1
#
_entry.id   AF-A0A202B5Y5-F1
#
_cell.length_a   1.000
_cell.length_b   1.000
_cell.length_c   1.000
_cell.angle_alpha   90.00
_cell.angle_beta   90.00
_cell.angle_gamma   90.00
#
_symmetry.space_group_name_H-M   'P 1'
#
loop_
_entity.id
_entity.type
_entity.pdbx_description
1 polymer ?
#
loop_
_entity_poly.entity_id
_entity_poly.type
_entity_poly.pdbx_seq_one_letter_code
_entity_poly.pdbx_strand_id
1 'polypeptide(L)'
;MRSLLAALALASTSLPARAACPANAPGEPMHWAIAICQQRYETDEIESPKMQSCIFSTAKEPGKPVTNACAINLQLKRKWCAGLKHNGVAGSVDACIRSRDALPKVVAQGGA
;
A
#
# COMPACT_ATOMS: atom_id res chain seq x y z
N MET A 1 -18.95 1.68 56.22
CA MET A 1 -17.73 2.48 56.00
C MET A 1 -16.54 1.54 55.81
N ARG A 2 -15.70 1.82 54.79
CA ARG A 2 -14.39 1.21 54.45
C ARG A 2 -14.44 -0.15 53.75
N SER A 3 -13.75 -0.40 52.65
CA SER A 3 -13.00 0.42 51.70
C SER A 3 -12.94 -0.38 50.40
N LEU A 4 -13.42 0.21 49.30
CA LEU A 4 -13.14 -0.25 47.95
C LEU A 4 -11.72 0.17 47.58
N LEU A 5 -11.03 -0.68 46.80
CA LEU A 5 -10.43 -0.37 45.50
C LEU A 5 -9.18 -1.24 45.28
N ALA A 6 -9.38 -2.39 44.65
CA ALA A 6 -8.34 -3.05 43.88
C ALA A 6 -8.31 -2.38 42.49
N ALA A 7 -7.26 -1.63 42.17
CA ALA A 7 -7.02 -1.12 40.82
C ALA A 7 -5.81 -1.85 40.23
N LEU A 8 -6.10 -2.94 39.52
CA LEU A 8 -5.13 -3.57 38.62
C LEU A 8 -5.00 -2.72 37.34
N ALA A 9 -3.78 -2.22 37.16
CA ALA A 9 -2.93 -2.43 36.00
C ALA A 9 -3.39 -2.04 34.57
N LEU A 10 -2.45 -1.35 33.90
CA LEU A 10 -2.12 -1.42 32.47
C LEU A 10 -3.10 -0.78 31.48
N ALA A 11 -2.95 0.53 31.27
CA ALA A 11 -3.27 1.14 29.97
C ALA A 11 -1.95 1.42 29.22
N SER A 12 -1.26 0.36 28.81
CA SER A 12 -0.14 0.45 27.90
C SER A 12 -0.65 0.54 26.46
N THR A 13 -0.20 1.58 25.77
CA THR A 13 -0.08 1.72 24.30
C THR A 13 -1.37 1.61 23.48
N SER A 14 -2.12 2.72 23.40
CA SER A 14 -2.85 3.04 22.19
C SER A 14 -1.94 3.85 21.25
N LEU A 15 -0.94 3.20 20.63
CA LEU A 15 -0.50 3.70 19.33
C LEU A 15 -1.69 3.49 18.39
N PRO A 16 -2.16 4.51 17.65
CA PRO A 16 -3.17 4.28 16.64
C PRO A 16 -2.52 3.33 15.63
N ALA A 17 -2.94 2.07 15.64
CA ALA A 17 -2.71 1.17 14.54
C ALA A 17 -3.34 1.86 13.33
N ARG A 18 -2.52 2.53 12.52
CA ARG A 18 -2.88 2.95 11.16
C ARG A 18 -3.56 1.72 10.56
N ALA A 19 -4.87 1.82 10.32
CA ALA A 19 -5.70 0.67 10.02
C ALA A 19 -5.02 -0.19 8.94
N ALA A 20 -4.52 -1.36 9.34
CA ALA A 20 -3.91 -2.31 8.42
C ALA A 20 -4.96 -2.62 7.35
N CYS A 21 -4.70 -2.22 6.11
CA CYS A 21 -5.57 -2.58 4.99
C CYS A 21 -5.74 -4.11 4.95
N PRO A 22 -6.88 -4.66 4.51
CA PRO A 22 -7.03 -6.10 4.33
C PRO A 22 -5.83 -6.67 3.59
N ALA A 23 -5.49 -7.93 3.90
CA ALA A 23 -4.26 -8.62 3.50
C ALA A 23 -3.94 -8.59 1.98
N ASN A 24 -4.88 -8.15 1.16
CA ASN A 24 -4.77 -8.10 -0.28
C ASN A 24 -4.09 -6.81 -0.80
N ALA A 25 -3.92 -5.75 -0.01
CA ALA A 25 -3.19 -4.54 -0.43
C ALA A 25 -2.39 -3.89 0.73
N PRO A 26 -1.39 -4.61 1.29
CA PRO A 26 -0.59 -4.11 2.40
C PRO A 26 0.38 -3.00 1.98
N GLY A 27 1.06 -2.38 2.95
CA GLY A 27 2.11 -1.38 2.75
C GLY A 27 1.60 0.07 2.67
N GLU A 28 2.51 1.02 2.47
CA GLU A 28 2.16 2.43 2.28
C GLU A 28 1.87 2.77 0.80
N PRO A 29 0.99 3.75 0.52
CA PRO A 29 0.70 4.20 -0.84
C PRO A 29 1.94 4.57 -1.67
N MET A 30 2.97 5.12 -1.03
CA MET A 30 4.22 5.50 -1.70
C MET A 30 4.94 4.28 -2.30
N HIS A 31 4.98 3.15 -1.60
CA HIS A 31 5.61 1.93 -2.11
C HIS A 31 4.85 1.36 -3.32
N TRP A 32 3.53 1.49 -3.34
CA TRP A 32 2.72 1.14 -4.51
C TRP A 32 2.99 2.06 -5.70
N ALA A 33 3.13 3.38 -5.47
CA ALA A 33 3.50 4.32 -6.51
C ALA A 33 4.87 3.98 -7.12
N ILE A 34 5.86 3.64 -6.29
CA ILE A 34 7.17 3.17 -6.74
C ILE A 34 7.02 1.91 -7.59
N ALA A 35 6.27 0.90 -7.14
CA ALA A 35 6.08 -0.35 -7.89
C ALA A 35 5.47 -0.14 -9.29
N ILE A 36 4.49 0.76 -9.41
CA ILE A 36 3.88 1.12 -10.70
C ILE A 36 4.91 1.77 -11.63
N CYS A 37 5.74 2.68 -11.10
CA CYS A 37 6.73 3.38 -11.90
C CYS A 37 7.92 2.48 -12.29
N GLN A 38 8.35 1.59 -11.40
CA GLN A 38 9.33 0.54 -11.71
C GLN A 38 8.83 -0.39 -12.80
N GLN A 39 7.56 -0.81 -12.74
CA GLN A 39 6.93 -1.60 -13.79
C GLN A 39 6.86 -0.83 -15.12
N ARG A 40 6.53 0.47 -15.08
CA ARG A 40 6.38 1.29 -16.29
C ARG A 40 7.70 1.53 -17.02
N TYR A 41 8.79 1.66 -16.28
CA TYR A 41 10.11 1.99 -16.82
C TYR A 41 11.09 0.83 -16.82
N GLU A 42 10.67 -0.34 -16.35
CA GLU A 42 11.48 -1.55 -16.30
C GLU A 42 12.84 -1.33 -15.61
N THR A 43 12.84 -0.50 -14.57
CA THR A 43 14.04 -0.13 -13.80
C THR A 43 13.69 0.06 -12.33
N ASP A 44 14.64 -0.26 -11.45
CA ASP A 44 14.55 -0.01 -10.02
C ASP A 44 15.26 1.29 -9.58
N GLU A 45 15.80 2.08 -10.51
CA GLU A 45 16.48 3.35 -10.24
C GLU A 45 15.51 4.45 -9.80
N ILE A 46 15.22 4.48 -8.50
CA ILE A 46 14.26 5.40 -7.86
C ILE A 46 14.67 6.87 -8.02
N GLU A 47 15.97 7.17 -8.05
CA GLU A 47 16.50 8.53 -7.99
C GLU A 47 16.51 9.26 -9.34
N SER A 48 16.30 8.56 -10.46
CA SER A 48 16.30 9.20 -11.77
C SER A 48 15.18 10.25 -11.88
N PRO A 49 15.39 11.39 -12.57
CA PRO A 49 14.38 12.45 -12.69
C PRO A 49 13.04 11.95 -13.25
N LYS A 50 13.09 11.00 -14.19
CA LYS A 50 11.92 10.37 -14.80
C LYS A 50 11.14 9.52 -13.78
N MET A 51 11.86 8.77 -12.95
CA MET A 51 11.25 7.93 -11.91
C MET A 51 10.62 8.78 -10.81
N GLN A 52 11.35 9.78 -10.30
CA GLN A 52 10.83 10.74 -9.32
C GLN A 52 9.56 11.42 -9.84
N SER A 53 9.58 11.92 -11.08
CA SER A 53 8.40 12.54 -11.72
C SER A 53 7.19 11.59 -11.76
N CYS A 54 7.40 10.32 -12.12
CA CYS A 54 6.35 9.31 -12.10
C CYS A 54 5.82 9.03 -10.69
N ILE A 55 6.70 8.89 -9.70
CA ILE A 55 6.33 8.60 -8.31
C ILE A 55 5.47 9.75 -7.76
N PHE A 56 5.93 11.00 -7.92
CA PHE A 56 5.18 12.17 -7.46
C PHE A 56 3.82 12.31 -8.15
N SER A 57 3.74 12.04 -9.44
CA SER A 57 2.47 12.07 -10.18
C SER A 57 1.52 10.99 -9.69
N THR A 58 2.00 9.74 -9.60
CA THR A 58 1.21 8.57 -9.20
C THR A 58 0.73 8.67 -7.74
N ALA A 59 1.56 9.21 -6.85
CA ALA A 59 1.17 9.44 -5.45
C ALA A 59 0.10 10.53 -5.29
N LYS A 60 0.00 11.48 -6.23
CA LYS A 60 -1.02 12.55 -6.26
C LYS A 60 -2.33 12.14 -6.94
N GLU A 61 -2.36 10.99 -7.64
CA GLU A 61 -3.54 10.51 -8.34
C GLU A 61 -4.76 10.07 -7.51
N PRO A 62 -4.75 9.90 -6.16
CA PRO A 62 -6.02 9.86 -5.43
C PRO A 62 -6.61 11.28 -5.45
N GLY A 63 -7.21 11.67 -6.58
CA GLY A 63 -7.75 13.01 -6.88
C GLY A 63 -8.97 13.41 -6.05
N LYS A 64 -9.24 12.71 -4.96
CA LYS A 64 -10.19 13.06 -3.91
C LYS A 64 -9.56 12.70 -2.57
N PRO A 65 -9.93 13.38 -1.46
CA PRO A 65 -9.54 12.92 -0.13
C PRO A 65 -10.15 11.54 0.14
N VAL A 66 -9.45 10.49 -0.28
CA VAL A 66 -9.75 9.12 0.10
C VAL A 66 -9.20 8.99 1.51
N THR A 67 -10.08 9.06 2.50
CA THR A 67 -9.74 9.17 3.93
C THR A 67 -9.08 7.93 4.53
N ASN A 68 -8.88 6.86 3.73
CA ASN A 68 -8.30 5.61 4.18
C ASN A 68 -7.21 5.14 3.20
N ALA A 69 -5.98 5.01 3.73
CA ALA A 69 -4.81 4.47 3.03
C ALA A 69 -5.11 3.14 2.34
N CYS A 70 -6.02 2.35 2.89
CA CYS A 70 -6.39 1.08 2.31
C CYS A 70 -7.10 1.19 0.95
N ALA A 71 -8.05 2.12 0.83
CA ALA A 71 -8.74 2.34 -0.43
C ALA A 71 -7.75 2.84 -1.50
N ILE A 72 -6.76 3.65 -1.09
CA ILE A 72 -5.67 4.11 -1.94
C ILE A 72 -4.82 2.92 -2.41
N ASN A 73 -4.37 2.05 -1.50
CA ASN A 73 -3.58 0.87 -1.85
C ASN A 73 -4.32 -0.06 -2.80
N LEU A 74 -5.63 -0.26 -2.61
CA LEU A 74 -6.42 -1.11 -3.50
C LEU A 74 -6.53 -0.51 -4.91
N GLN A 75 -6.67 0.80 -5.02
CA GLN A 75 -6.66 1.51 -6.32
C GLN A 75 -5.29 1.41 -6.99
N LEU A 76 -4.21 1.61 -6.25
CA LEU A 76 -2.85 1.51 -6.79
C LEU A 76 -2.51 0.06 -7.19
N LYS A 77 -2.88 -0.93 -6.38
CA LYS A 77 -2.76 -2.35 -6.74
C LYS A 77 -3.52 -2.67 -8.03
N ARG A 78 -4.73 -2.14 -8.20
CA ARG A 78 -5.49 -2.27 -9.45
C ARG A 78 -4.72 -1.72 -10.64
N LYS A 79 -4.09 -0.54 -10.52
CA LYS A 79 -3.26 0.03 -11.60
C LYS A 79 -2.06 -0.84 -11.93
N TRP A 80 -1.33 -1.31 -10.91
CA TRP A 80 -0.19 -2.21 -11.10
C TRP A 80 -0.60 -3.54 -11.77
N CYS A 81 -1.69 -4.15 -11.31
CA CYS A 81 -2.26 -5.36 -11.92
C CYS A 81 -2.72 -5.13 -13.37
N ALA A 82 -3.26 -3.96 -13.70
CA ALA A 82 -3.60 -3.60 -15.07
C ALA A 82 -2.36 -3.51 -15.96
N GLY A 83 -1.26 -2.95 -15.44
CA GLY A 83 0.05 -2.96 -16.11
C GLY A 83 0.56 -4.38 -16.35
N LEU A 84 0.41 -5.29 -15.37
CA LEU A 84 0.85 -6.68 -15.53
C LEU A 84 0.06 -7.41 -16.62
N LYS A 85 -1.26 -7.17 -16.68
CA LYS A 85 -2.11 -7.74 -17.74
C LYS A 85 -1.71 -7.20 -19.11
N HIS A 86 -1.51 -5.88 -19.21
CA HIS A 86 -1.09 -5.23 -20.45
C HIS A 86 0.23 -5.83 -20.97
N ASN A 87 1.17 -6.12 -20.07
CA ASN A 87 2.47 -6.69 -20.41
C ASN A 87 2.44 -8.24 -20.56
N GLY A 88 1.26 -8.87 -20.51
CA GLY A 88 1.10 -10.32 -20.65
C GLY A 88 1.54 -11.16 -19.45
N VAL A 89 1.90 -10.54 -18.33
CA VAL A 89 2.38 -11.20 -17.11
C VAL A 89 1.22 -11.76 -16.26
N ALA A 90 0.04 -11.14 -16.33
CA ALA A 90 -1.15 -11.57 -15.59
C ALA A 90 -2.34 -11.84 -16.52
N GLY A 91 -3.00 -13.00 -16.36
CA GLY A 91 -4.20 -13.34 -17.14
C GLY A 91 -5.46 -12.55 -16.77
N SER A 92 -5.51 -11.97 -15.56
CA SER A 92 -6.67 -11.18 -15.09
C SER A 92 -6.27 -10.14 -14.04
N VAL A 93 -6.79 -8.93 -14.21
CA VAL A 93 -6.63 -7.83 -13.23
C VAL A 93 -7.33 -8.18 -11.92
N ASP A 94 -8.55 -8.71 -11.96
CA ASP A 94 -9.34 -9.01 -10.76
C ASP A 94 -8.77 -10.18 -9.96
N ALA A 95 -8.20 -11.18 -10.64
CA ALA A 95 -7.47 -12.25 -9.97
C ALA A 95 -6.22 -11.71 -9.26
N CYS A 96 -5.45 -10.85 -9.94
CA CYS A 96 -4.27 -10.18 -9.37
C CYS A 96 -4.62 -9.32 -8.15
N ILE A 97 -5.70 -8.53 -8.22
CA ILE A 97 -6.14 -7.70 -7.07
C ILE A 97 -6.47 -8.55 -5.85
N ARG A 98 -7.19 -9.67 -6.06
CA ARG A 98 -7.62 -10.56 -4.96
C ARG A 98 -6.50 -11.45 -4.42
N SER A 99 -5.46 -11.71 -5.20
CA SER A 99 -4.32 -12.52 -4.77
C SER A 99 -3.51 -11.82 -3.69
N ARG A 100 -3.23 -12.51 -2.58
CA ARG A 100 -2.33 -12.02 -1.53
C ARG A 100 -0.87 -12.04 -1.96
N ASP A 101 -0.53 -12.95 -2.88
CA ASP A 101 0.84 -13.18 -3.35
C ASP A 101 1.23 -12.23 -4.48
N ALA A 102 0.24 -11.56 -5.10
CA ALA A 102 0.46 -10.51 -6.08
C ALA A 102 0.90 -9.21 -5.37
N LEU A 103 2.13 -9.22 -4.85
CA LEU A 103 2.73 -8.14 -4.08
C LEU A 103 4.11 -7.78 -4.63
N PRO A 104 4.33 -6.55 -5.12
CA PRO A 104 5.66 -6.11 -5.54
C PRO A 104 6.65 -6.12 -4.37
N LYS A 105 7.92 -6.44 -4.65
CA LYS A 105 8.98 -6.50 -3.64
C LYS A 105 9.10 -5.22 -2.81
N VAL A 106 9.04 -4.05 -3.45
CA VAL A 106 9.10 -2.75 -2.76
C VAL A 106 7.93 -2.52 -1.79
N VAL A 107 6.76 -3.08 -2.10
CA VAL A 107 5.59 -3.03 -1.20
C VAL A 107 5.74 -4.02 -0.05
N ALA A 108 6.27 -5.21 -0.33
CA ALA A 108 6.52 -6.23 0.69
C ALA A 108 7.61 -5.77 1.69
N GLN A 109 8.66 -5.11 1.21
CA GLN A 109 9.78 -4.64 2.03
C GLN A 109 9.49 -3.34 2.78
N GLY A 110 8.65 -2.48 2.22
CA GLY A 110 8.20 -1.25 2.87
C GLY A 110 7.05 -1.44 3.87
N GLY A 111 6.71 -2.68 4.21
CA GLY A 111 5.64 -3.01 5.14
C GLY A 111 6.09 -2.96 6.60
N ALA A 112 5.74 -1.88 7.31
CA ALA A 112 5.62 -1.83 8.77
C ALA A 112 4.38 -1.01 9.13
#